data_AF-V4ZLV0-F1
#
_entry.id   AF-V4ZLV0-F1
#
_cell.length_a   1.000
_cell.length_b   1.000
_cell.length_c   1.000
_cell.angle_alpha   90.00
_cell.angle_beta   90.00
_cell.angle_gamma   90.00
#
_symmetry.space_group_name_H-M   'P 1'
#
loop_
_entity.id
_entity.type
_entity.pdbx_description
1 polymer ?
#
loop_
_entity_poly.entity_id
_entity_poly.type
_entity_poly.pdbx_seq_one_letter_code
_entity_poly.pdbx_strand_id
1 'polypeptide(L)' 'MVSHENEVMILLGVAAVILLVSVSSFTNLPTWITIALVVVVGVLIPQFISRERE' A
#
# COMPACT_ATOMS: atom_id res chain seq x y z
N MET A 1 -15.99 19.17 2.99
CA MET A 1 -16.42 17.78 2.67
C MET A 1 -15.22 17.10 2.06
N VAL A 2 -14.56 16.21 2.81
CA VAL A 2 -13.50 15.37 2.22
C VAL A 2 -14.22 14.42 1.26
N SER A 3 -13.87 14.44 -0.03
CA SER A 3 -14.41 13.48 -0.99
C SER A 3 -14.07 12.07 -0.50
N HIS A 4 -15.00 11.13 -0.57
CA HIS A 4 -14.80 9.74 -0.18
C HIS A 4 -13.55 9.14 -0.86
N GLU A 5 -13.24 9.57 -2.08
CA GLU A 5 -12.02 9.18 -2.81
C GLU A 5 -10.72 9.64 -2.13
N ASN A 6 -10.73 10.86 -1.55
CA ASN A 6 -9.56 11.39 -0.86
C ASN A 6 -9.33 10.70 0.49
N GLU A 7 -10.39 10.28 1.16
CA GLU A 7 -10.31 9.48 2.39
C GLU A 7 -9.71 8.09 2.11
N VAL A 8 -10.16 7.42 1.04
CA VAL A 8 -9.63 6.11 0.62
C VAL A 8 -8.16 6.22 0.21
N MET A 9 -7.78 7.28 -0.52
CA MET A 9 -6.40 7.48 -0.95
C MET A 9 -5.45 7.67 0.23
N ILE A 10 -5.86 8.43 1.26
CA ILE A 10 -5.09 8.62 2.49
C ILE A 10 -4.96 7.29 3.26
N LEU A 11 -6.06 6.54 3.39
CA LEU A 11 -6.05 5.23 4.05
C LEU A 11 -5.07 4.24 3.38
N LEU A 12 -5.06 4.20 2.05
CA LEU A 12 -4.14 3.38 1.28
C LEU A 12 -2.68 3.82 1.44
N GLY A 13 -2.43 5.13 1.44
CA GLY A 13 -1.10 5.68 1.70
C GLY A 13 -0.57 5.29 3.09
N VAL A 14 -1.41 5.38 4.12
CA VAL A 14 -1.05 4.98 5.49
C VAL A 14 -0.77 3.47 5.55
N ALA A 15 -1.62 2.63 4.93
CA ALA A 15 -1.41 1.19 4.88
C ALA A 15 -0.10 0.80 4.18
N ALA A 16 0.25 1.48 3.09
CA ALA A 16 1.51 1.25 2.37
C ALA A 16 2.74 1.59 3.22
N VAL A 17 2.70 2.68 3.99
CA VAL A 17 3.79 3.06 4.91
C VAL A 17 3.93 2.04 6.04
N ILE A 18 2.83 1.56 6.62
CA ILE A 18 2.86 0.51 7.65
C ILE A 18 3.49 -0.75 7.09
N LEU A 19 3.07 -1.18 5.89
CA LEU A 19 3.65 -2.33 5.20
C LEU A 19 5.15 -2.17 4.96
N LEU A 20 5.60 -0.99 4.53
CA LEU A 20 7.02 -0.71 4.30
C LEU A 20 7.84 -0.85 5.58
N VAL A 21 7.38 -0.25 6.68
CA VAL A 21 8.06 -0.33 7.98
C VAL A 21 8.08 -1.78 8.47
N SER A 22 6.94 -2.49 8.40
CA SER A 22 6.86 -3.89 8.79
C SER A 22 7.82 -4.77 7.98
N VAL A 23 7.82 -4.68 6.65
CA VAL A 23 8.72 -5.50 5.83
C VAL A 23 10.18 -5.16 6.13
N SER A 24 10.53 -3.89 6.29
CA SER A 24 11.89 -3.48 6.63
C SER A 24 12.34 -3.92 8.02
N SER A 25 11.43 -4.02 9.00
CA SER A 25 11.77 -4.41 10.38
C SER A 25 11.77 -5.92 10.60
N PHE A 26 10.94 -6.67 9.87
CA PHE A 26 10.76 -8.11 10.08
C PHE A 26 11.47 -8.97 9.03
N THR A 27 12.09 -8.38 8.01
CA THR A 27 12.83 -9.12 6.98
C THR A 27 14.18 -8.49 6.67
N ASN A 28 15.19 -9.31 6.38
CA ASN A 28 16.49 -8.88 5.85
C ASN A 28 16.53 -9.02 4.33
N LEU A 29 15.47 -8.56 3.65
CA LEU A 29 15.42 -8.59 2.20
C LEU A 29 16.20 -7.41 1.60
N PRO A 30 16.84 -7.59 0.43
CA PRO A 30 17.38 -6.48 -0.34
C PRO A 30 16.35 -5.38 -0.54
N THR A 31 16.78 -4.11 -0.42
CA THR A 31 15.89 -2.94 -0.44
C THR A 31 14.98 -2.89 -1.67
N TRP A 32 15.46 -3.33 -2.83
CA TRP A 32 14.67 -3.38 -4.06
C TRP A 32 13.50 -4.38 -3.99
N ILE A 33 13.65 -5.50 -3.26
CA ILE A 33 12.56 -6.46 -3.00
C ILE A 33 11.53 -5.82 -2.08
N THR A 34 11.98 -5.17 -1.01
CA THR A 34 11.09 -4.48 -0.05
C THR A 34 10.25 -3.41 -0.74
N ILE A 35 10.86 -2.59 -1.61
CA ILE A 35 10.15 -1.57 -2.39
C ILE A 35 9.12 -2.23 -3.32
N ALA A 36 9.51 -3.27 -4.07
CA ALA A 36 8.60 -3.97 -4.96
C ALA A 36 7.38 -4.55 -4.22
N LEU A 37 7.60 -5.13 -3.04
CA LEU A 37 6.57 -5.73 -2.22
C LEU A 37 5.58 -4.68 -1.69
N VAL A 38 6.07 -3.52 -1.27
CA VAL A 38 5.23 -2.40 -0.82
C VAL A 38 4.41 -1.82 -1.96
N VAL A 39 4.98 -1.67 -3.15
CA VAL A 39 4.22 -1.20 -4.33
C VAL A 39 3.12 -2.19 -4.70
N VAL A 40 3.44 -3.49 -4.72
CA VAL A 40 2.45 -4.52 -5.07
C VAL A 40 1.34 -4.60 -4.02
N VAL A 41 1.69 -4.74 -2.75
CA VAL A 41 0.70 -5.00 -1.68
C VAL A 41 0.02 -3.72 -1.21
N GLY A 42 0.77 -2.62 -1.09
CA GLY A 42 0.25 -1.35 -0.59
C GLY A 42 -0.47 -0.50 -1.63
N VAL A 43 -0.19 -0.70 -2.93
CA VAL A 43 -0.75 0.15 -3.99
C VAL A 43 -1.50 -0.65 -5.05
N LEU A 44 -0.89 -1.66 -5.66
CA LEU A 44 -1.52 -2.37 -6.79
C LEU A 44 -2.71 -3.23 -6.33
N ILE A 45 -2.54 -4.10 -5.34
CA ILE A 45 -3.62 -4.97 -4.85
C ILE A 45 -4.86 -4.17 -4.47
N PRO A 46 -4.77 -3.09 -3.67
CA PRO A 46 -5.95 -2.30 -3.33
C PRO A 46 -6.57 -1.60 -4.55
N GLN A 47 -5.77 -1.08 -5.48
CA GLN A 47 -6.29 -0.46 -6.71
C GLN A 47 -7.07 -1.46 -7.57
N PHE A 48 -6.59 -2.72 -7.68
CA PHE A 48 -7.29 -3.77 -8.42
C PHE A 48 -8.60 -4.19 -7.72
N ILE A 49 -8.58 -4.34 -6.38
CA ILE A 49 -9.79 -4.67 -5.61
C ILE A 49 -10.83 -3.55 -5.69
N SER A 50 -10.42 -2.29 -5.64
CA SER A 50 -11.34 -1.15 -5.79
C SER A 50 -11.97 -1.12 -7.18
N ARG A 51 -11.21 -1.42 -8.23
CA ARG A 51 -11.72 -1.46 -9.62
C ARG A 51 -12.73 -2.56 -9.89
N GLU A 52 -12.69 -3.69 -9.18
CA GLU A 52 -13.72 -4.74 -9.33
C GLU A 52 -15.05 -4.39 -8.65
N ARG A 53 -15.08 -3.40 -7.76
CA ARG A 53 -16.30 -2.99 -7.04
C ARG A 53 -17.05 -1.84 -7.71
N GLU A 54 -16.54 -1.31 -8.81
CA GLU A 54 -17.22 -0.34 -9.70
C GLU A 54 -17.82 -1.05 -10.91
#